data_AF-A0AAJ8JY50-F1
#
_entry.id   AF-A0AAJ8JY50-F1
#
_cell.length_a   1.000
_cell.length_b   1.000
_cell.length_c   1.000
_cell.angle_alpha   90.00
_cell.angle_beta   90.00
_cell.angle_gamma   90.00
#
_symmetry.space_group_name_H-M   'P 1'
#
loop_
_entity.id
_entity.type
_entity.pdbx_description
1 polymer ?
#
loop_
_entity_poly.entity_id
_entity_poly.type
_entity_poly.pdbx_seq_one_letter_code
_entity_poly.pdbx_strand_id
1 'polypeptide(L)'
;MSANSTTSSDLEKFNFSGGLPTSVDLAPSVIFLIIYFPCLLVLLWRIFKDRTMVLLRPSIFILCRFGTLGLRAWMSKNSYGENELIAELVMVSIGFLFLVEPVVTCWKFHVESAVTEEERPRWVHLALRIGIIAAIATAIAGSSEIGDALDDPSQMDDVNLLRRAIVVIVAVLATILTHIQFKLATRGTVWLLCAEACLFVVAVYKLAQFESSDPSSPARSRVAFWILQMTFELIAFVLILSISIPQWFPGGKKEVSEKYGDV
;
A
#
# COMPACT_ATOMS: atom_id res chain seq x y z
N MET A 1 8.86 -23.54 33.66
CA MET A 1 8.52 -22.56 32.60
C MET A 1 9.47 -21.39 32.76
N SER A 2 10.58 -21.41 32.02
CA SER A 2 11.59 -20.35 32.07
C SER A 2 11.08 -19.18 31.24
N ALA A 3 10.93 -18.01 31.84
CA ALA A 3 10.72 -16.77 31.10
C ALA A 3 11.98 -16.54 30.27
N ASN A 4 11.90 -16.76 28.95
CA ASN A 4 12.92 -16.29 28.04
C ASN A 4 12.90 -14.77 28.08
N SER A 5 13.83 -14.17 28.83
CA SER A 5 14.10 -12.75 28.76
C SER A 5 14.73 -12.49 27.40
N THR A 6 13.91 -12.16 26.39
CA THR A 6 14.38 -11.70 25.09
C THR A 6 15.30 -10.50 25.33
N THR A 7 16.59 -10.68 25.09
CA THR A 7 17.59 -9.63 25.30
C THR A 7 17.41 -8.55 24.26
N SER A 8 17.63 -7.28 24.62
CA SER A 8 17.52 -6.12 23.71
C SER A 8 18.33 -6.29 22.41
N SER A 9 19.43 -7.04 22.46
CA SER A 9 20.26 -7.42 21.31
C SER A 9 19.55 -8.29 20.27
N ASP A 10 18.54 -9.07 20.65
CA ASP A 10 17.77 -9.90 19.71
C ASP A 10 16.68 -9.08 19.04
N LEU A 11 16.06 -8.13 19.76
CA LEU A 11 15.11 -7.17 19.19
C LEU A 11 15.77 -6.22 18.18
N GLU A 12 17.03 -5.84 18.40
CA GLU A 12 17.80 -5.01 17.45
C GLU A 12 18.01 -5.67 16.09
N LYS A 13 18.09 -7.00 16.04
CA LYS A 13 18.16 -7.76 14.79
C LYS A 13 16.90 -7.60 13.94
N PHE A 14 15.76 -7.30 14.56
CA PHE A 14 14.46 -7.11 13.88
C PHE A 14 14.11 -5.63 13.65
N ASN A 15 15.02 -4.71 13.96
CA ASN A 15 14.81 -3.26 13.82
C ASN A 15 14.97 -2.78 12.36
N PHE A 16 14.24 -3.38 11.42
CA PHE A 16 14.21 -2.99 10.00
C PHE A 16 13.13 -1.94 9.69
N SER A 17 12.32 -1.52 10.68
CA SER A 17 11.06 -0.79 10.48
C SER A 17 11.09 0.70 10.84
N GLY A 18 12.25 1.34 10.74
CA GLY A 18 12.39 2.76 11.06
C GLY A 18 12.51 3.05 12.55
N GLY A 19 13.03 2.11 13.33
CA GLY A 19 13.30 2.26 14.76
C GLY A 19 12.38 1.41 15.63
N LEU A 20 12.93 0.88 16.73
CA LEU A 20 12.16 0.13 17.72
C LEU A 20 11.06 1.02 18.32
N PRO A 21 9.85 0.48 18.56
CA PRO A 21 8.80 1.19 19.27
C PRO A 21 9.30 1.68 20.64
N THR A 22 9.18 2.99 20.87
CA THR A 22 9.56 3.62 22.14
C THR A 22 8.38 4.36 22.75
N SER A 23 8.53 4.80 23.99
CA SER A 23 7.53 5.65 24.66
C SER A 23 7.19 6.94 23.90
N VAL A 24 8.09 7.40 23.02
CA VAL A 24 7.89 8.58 22.16
C VAL A 24 6.90 8.29 21.01
N ASP A 25 6.73 7.03 20.62
CA ASP A 25 5.85 6.63 19.51
C ASP A 25 4.36 6.58 19.91
N LEU A 26 4.04 6.75 21.20
CA LEU A 26 2.65 6.79 21.66
C LEU A 26 1.87 7.94 21.04
N ALA A 27 2.42 9.15 21.11
CA ALA A 27 1.76 10.36 20.63
C ALA A 27 1.44 10.29 19.13
N PRO A 28 2.41 9.99 18.22
CA PRO A 28 2.09 9.86 16.81
C PRO A 28 1.13 8.69 16.54
N SER A 29 1.26 7.55 17.24
CA SER A 29 0.33 6.42 17.05
C SER A 29 -1.12 6.79 17.34
N VAL A 30 -1.37 7.50 18.45
CA VAL A 30 -2.70 7.98 18.83
C VAL A 30 -3.22 9.02 17.82
N ILE A 31 -2.37 9.95 17.37
CA ILE A 31 -2.76 10.96 16.38
C ILE A 31 -3.20 10.28 15.08
N PHE A 32 -2.40 9.35 14.55
CA PHE A 32 -2.76 8.62 13.33
C PHE A 32 -4.01 7.77 13.52
N LEU A 33 -4.21 7.12 14.68
CA LEU A 33 -5.45 6.39 14.99
C LEU A 33 -6.68 7.31 14.95
N ILE A 34 -6.59 8.51 15.53
CA ILE A 34 -7.65 9.51 15.49
C ILE A 34 -7.94 9.95 14.06
N ILE A 35 -6.94 10.04 13.19
CA ILE A 35 -7.11 10.38 11.77
C ILE A 35 -7.70 9.21 10.96
N TYR A 36 -7.27 7.97 11.22
CA TYR A 36 -7.81 6.80 10.52
C TYR A 36 -9.25 6.48 10.92
N PHE A 37 -9.68 6.82 12.13
CA PHE A 37 -11.05 6.60 12.59
C PHE A 37 -12.14 7.24 11.69
N PRO A 38 -12.12 8.55 11.38
CA PRO A 38 -13.07 9.12 10.44
C PRO A 38 -12.91 8.55 9.02
N CYS A 39 -11.68 8.22 8.58
CA CYS A 39 -11.47 7.57 7.29
C CYS A 39 -12.16 6.19 7.21
N LEU A 40 -12.19 5.43 8.31
CA LEU A 40 -12.94 4.17 8.40
C LEU A 40 -14.44 4.41 8.20
N LEU A 41 -14.99 5.43 8.86
CA LEU A 41 -16.41 5.78 8.72
C LEU A 41 -16.75 6.16 7.27
N VAL A 42 -15.89 6.97 6.62
CA VAL A 42 -16.05 7.33 5.21
C VAL A 42 -15.95 6.10 4.30
N LEU A 43 -15.00 5.21 4.56
CA LEU A 43 -14.85 3.96 3.80
C LEU A 43 -16.10 3.09 3.91
N LEU A 44 -16.60 2.87 5.13
CA LEU A 44 -17.82 2.08 5.35
C LEU A 44 -19.00 2.70 4.60
N TRP A 45 -19.21 4.01 4.75
CA TRP A 45 -20.26 4.72 4.01
C TRP A 45 -20.13 4.54 2.49
N ARG A 46 -18.91 4.60 1.95
CA ARG A 46 -18.66 4.38 0.52
C ARG A 46 -18.89 2.95 0.07
N ILE A 47 -18.55 1.95 0.86
CA ILE A 47 -18.82 0.55 0.53
C ILE A 47 -20.33 0.35 0.32
N PHE A 48 -21.16 0.95 1.19
CA PHE A 48 -22.62 0.89 1.05
C PHE A 48 -23.15 1.70 -0.14
N LYS A 49 -22.56 2.87 -0.42
CA LYS A 49 -23.00 3.78 -1.48
C LYS A 49 -22.52 3.36 -2.87
N ASP A 50 -21.22 3.18 -3.06
CA ASP A 50 -20.59 2.95 -4.36
C ASP A 50 -20.64 1.46 -4.77
N ARG A 51 -20.86 0.54 -3.81
CA ARG A 51 -20.99 -0.93 -4.02
C ARG A 51 -19.95 -1.53 -4.96
N THR A 52 -18.70 -1.06 -4.86
CA THR A 52 -17.59 -1.51 -5.71
C THR A 52 -16.65 -2.44 -4.95
N MET A 53 -16.23 -3.53 -5.60
CA MET A 53 -15.24 -4.46 -5.05
C MET A 53 -13.84 -3.84 -4.92
N VAL A 54 -13.58 -2.72 -5.60
CA VAL A 54 -12.27 -2.02 -5.53
C VAL A 54 -11.98 -1.50 -4.10
N LEU A 55 -13.01 -1.26 -3.29
CA LEU A 55 -12.84 -0.79 -1.90
C LEU A 55 -12.54 -1.91 -0.89
N LEU A 56 -12.59 -3.19 -1.30
CA LEU A 56 -12.27 -4.31 -0.41
C LEU A 56 -10.81 -4.26 0.06
N ARG A 57 -9.87 -3.97 -0.84
CA ARG A 57 -8.44 -3.90 -0.52
C ARG A 57 -8.09 -2.71 0.39
N PRO A 58 -8.58 -1.48 0.12
CA PRO A 58 -8.53 -0.38 1.08
C PRO A 58 -9.12 -0.72 2.46
N SER A 59 -10.10 -1.63 2.55
CA SER A 59 -10.63 -2.11 3.84
C SER A 59 -9.65 -2.98 4.60
N ILE A 60 -8.92 -3.85 3.91
CA ILE A 60 -7.87 -4.65 4.54
C ILE A 60 -6.71 -3.74 4.98
N PHE A 61 -6.33 -2.76 4.13
CA PHE A 61 -5.32 -1.77 4.47
C PHE A 61 -5.61 -1.06 5.79
N ILE A 62 -6.82 -0.52 5.97
CA ILE A 62 -7.13 0.25 7.16
C ILE A 62 -7.14 -0.62 8.42
N LEU A 63 -7.58 -1.89 8.30
CA LEU A 63 -7.50 -2.86 9.41
C LEU A 63 -6.05 -3.14 9.79
N CYS A 64 -5.16 -3.35 8.81
CA CYS A 64 -3.73 -3.47 9.08
C CYS A 64 -3.18 -2.23 9.79
N ARG A 65 -3.61 -1.02 9.41
CA ARG A 65 -3.16 0.23 10.05
C ARG A 65 -3.65 0.36 11.49
N PHE A 66 -4.89 -0.02 11.77
CA PHE A 66 -5.38 -0.09 13.16
C PHE A 66 -4.57 -1.10 13.99
N GLY A 67 -4.26 -2.26 13.42
CA GLY A 67 -3.41 -3.28 14.06
C GLY A 67 -2.00 -2.77 14.35
N THR A 68 -1.31 -2.27 13.33
CA THR A 68 0.04 -1.67 13.46
C THR A 68 0.07 -0.58 14.52
N LEU A 69 -0.82 0.42 14.44
CA LEU A 69 -0.78 1.57 15.34
C LEU A 69 -1.25 1.21 16.75
N GLY A 70 -2.19 0.27 16.87
CA GLY A 70 -2.63 -0.28 18.15
C GLY A 70 -1.51 -1.04 18.85
N LEU A 71 -0.81 -1.94 18.13
CA LEU A 71 0.36 -2.65 18.66
C LEU A 71 1.48 -1.68 19.01
N ARG A 72 1.82 -0.73 18.13
CA ARG A 72 2.87 0.27 18.39
C ARG A 72 2.54 1.14 19.62
N ALA A 73 1.27 1.53 19.78
CA ALA A 73 0.82 2.25 20.98
C ALA A 73 0.91 1.37 22.25
N TRP A 74 0.54 0.10 22.17
CA TRP A 74 0.64 -0.83 23.30
C TRP A 74 2.11 -1.10 23.69
N MET A 75 2.98 -1.36 22.71
CA MET A 75 4.42 -1.57 22.90
C MET A 75 5.13 -0.33 23.46
N SER A 76 4.61 0.87 23.21
CA SER A 76 5.18 2.11 23.78
C SER A 76 5.07 2.22 25.31
N LYS A 77 4.21 1.39 25.94
CA LYS A 77 3.92 1.43 27.39
C LYS A 77 4.18 0.11 28.11
N ASN A 78 4.29 -0.99 27.38
CA ASN A 78 4.44 -2.33 27.94
C ASN A 78 5.76 -2.94 27.49
N SER A 79 6.29 -3.88 28.29
CA SER A 79 7.34 -4.76 27.79
C SER A 79 6.74 -5.66 26.71
N TYR A 80 7.41 -5.78 25.58
CA TYR A 80 6.97 -6.56 24.45
C TYR A 80 8.05 -7.55 24.04
N GLY A 81 7.65 -8.66 23.43
CA GLY A 81 8.54 -9.66 22.89
C GLY A 81 8.78 -9.48 21.40
N GLU A 82 9.47 -10.46 20.83
CA GLU A 82 9.78 -10.52 19.41
C GLU A 82 8.51 -10.62 18.55
N ASN A 83 7.54 -11.44 18.99
CA ASN A 83 6.31 -11.72 18.25
C ASN A 83 5.47 -10.46 18.01
N GLU A 84 5.38 -9.56 18.98
CA GLU A 84 4.65 -8.30 18.82
C GLU A 84 5.34 -7.37 17.83
N LEU A 85 6.67 -7.33 17.84
CA LEU A 85 7.47 -6.52 16.92
C LEU A 85 7.35 -7.06 15.48
N ILE A 86 7.41 -8.38 15.30
CA ILE A 86 7.22 -9.05 14.00
C ILE A 86 5.82 -8.78 13.47
N ALA A 87 4.79 -8.99 14.30
CA ALA A 87 3.40 -8.76 13.89
C ALA A 87 3.19 -7.31 13.42
N GLU A 88 3.76 -6.34 14.13
CA GLU A 88 3.72 -4.94 13.74
C GLU A 88 4.42 -4.69 12.40
N LEU A 89 5.62 -5.25 12.23
CA LEU A 89 6.43 -5.14 11.01
C LEU A 89 5.72 -5.76 9.82
N VAL A 90 5.15 -6.94 9.95
CA VAL A 90 4.39 -7.63 8.90
C VAL A 90 3.20 -6.77 8.45
N MET A 91 2.42 -6.21 9.39
CA MET A 91 1.29 -5.34 9.06
C MET A 91 1.72 -4.04 8.37
N VAL A 92 2.84 -3.44 8.79
CA VAL A 92 3.44 -2.26 8.11
C VAL A 92 3.90 -2.64 6.71
N SER A 93 4.55 -3.79 6.58
CA SER A 93 5.17 -4.29 5.36
C SER A 93 4.14 -4.56 4.28
N ILE A 94 3.03 -5.20 4.65
CA ILE A 94 2.00 -5.64 3.70
C ILE A 94 0.96 -4.55 3.43
N GLY A 95 0.72 -3.65 4.40
CA GLY A 95 -0.30 -2.60 4.30
C GLY A 95 -0.27 -1.85 2.96
N PHE A 96 0.88 -1.29 2.55
CA PHE A 96 0.97 -0.51 1.31
C PHE A 96 0.54 -1.28 0.05
N LEU A 97 0.69 -2.61 0.04
CA LEU A 97 0.34 -3.45 -1.12
C LEU A 97 -1.15 -3.40 -1.43
N PHE A 98 -1.97 -3.31 -0.39
CA PHE A 98 -3.41 -3.18 -0.51
C PHE A 98 -3.84 -1.82 -1.10
N LEU A 99 -2.94 -0.84 -1.20
CA LEU A 99 -3.17 0.43 -1.89
C LEU A 99 -2.70 0.43 -3.34
N VAL A 100 -1.75 -0.43 -3.73
CA VAL A 100 -1.25 -0.52 -5.12
C VAL A 100 -2.33 -1.06 -6.05
N GLU A 101 -2.99 -2.16 -5.67
CA GLU A 101 -4.04 -2.81 -6.49
C GLU A 101 -5.21 -1.88 -6.87
N PRO A 102 -5.84 -1.11 -5.95
CA PRO A 102 -6.91 -0.19 -6.32
C PRO A 102 -6.44 0.93 -7.26
N VAL A 103 -5.19 1.41 -7.14
CA VAL A 103 -4.62 2.41 -8.06
C VAL A 103 -4.44 1.81 -9.46
N VAL A 104 -3.86 0.61 -9.57
CA VAL A 104 -3.72 -0.11 -10.84
C VAL A 104 -5.08 -0.39 -11.48
N THR A 105 -6.08 -0.73 -10.66
CA THR A 105 -7.45 -0.96 -11.14
C THR A 105 -8.11 0.34 -11.64
N CYS A 106 -7.89 1.46 -10.94
CA CYS A 106 -8.34 2.77 -11.41
C CYS A 106 -7.65 3.17 -12.72
N TRP A 107 -6.35 2.91 -12.87
CA TRP A 107 -5.63 3.12 -14.13
C TRP A 107 -6.21 2.26 -15.27
N LYS A 108 -6.47 0.98 -15.01
CA LYS A 108 -7.16 0.09 -15.95
C LYS A 108 -8.49 0.69 -16.40
N PHE A 109 -9.35 1.06 -15.47
CA PHE A 109 -10.65 1.65 -15.79
C PHE A 109 -10.54 3.01 -16.49
N HIS A 110 -9.51 3.79 -16.19
CA HIS A 110 -9.22 5.06 -16.88
C HIS A 110 -8.93 4.81 -18.37
N VAL A 111 -8.08 3.83 -18.68
CA VAL A 111 -7.78 3.42 -20.06
C VAL A 111 -9.01 2.83 -20.74
N GLU A 112 -9.72 1.92 -20.07
CA GLU A 112 -10.92 1.27 -20.61
C GLU A 112 -12.05 2.26 -20.92
N SER A 113 -12.13 3.36 -20.17
CA SER A 113 -13.17 4.38 -20.37
C SER A 113 -12.96 5.27 -21.59
N ALA A 114 -11.76 5.25 -22.18
CA ALA A 114 -11.36 6.16 -23.25
C ALA A 114 -10.96 5.44 -24.56
N VAL A 115 -10.64 4.16 -24.50
CA VAL A 115 -10.15 3.39 -25.66
C VAL A 115 -10.87 2.05 -25.73
N THR A 116 -11.51 1.80 -26.88
CA THR A 116 -12.19 0.53 -27.20
C THR A 116 -11.16 -0.62 -27.25
N GLU A 117 -11.58 -1.85 -27.00
CA GLU A 117 -10.65 -3.00 -26.95
C GLU A 117 -9.82 -3.19 -28.24
N GLU A 118 -10.38 -2.79 -29.40
CA GLU A 118 -9.77 -2.96 -30.72
C GLU A 118 -8.63 -1.98 -31.00
N GLU A 119 -8.65 -0.80 -30.38
CA GLU A 119 -7.64 0.26 -30.57
C GLU A 119 -6.49 0.16 -29.55
N ARG A 120 -6.56 -0.78 -28.60
CA ARG A 120 -5.54 -0.94 -27.56
C ARG A 120 -4.28 -1.61 -28.11
N PRO A 121 -3.12 -0.94 -28.07
CA PRO A 121 -1.87 -1.55 -28.50
C PRO A 121 -1.46 -2.67 -27.53
N ARG A 122 -0.79 -3.70 -28.07
CA ARG A 122 -0.39 -4.91 -27.32
C ARG A 122 0.41 -4.62 -26.05
N TRP A 123 1.14 -3.51 -26.00
CA TRP A 123 1.90 -3.12 -24.81
C TRP A 123 1.02 -2.71 -23.63
N VAL A 124 -0.18 -2.15 -23.87
CA VAL A 124 -1.16 -1.81 -22.81
C VAL A 124 -1.72 -3.09 -22.21
N HIS A 125 -2.05 -4.07 -23.05
CA HIS A 125 -2.44 -5.41 -22.59
C HIS A 125 -1.32 -6.10 -21.82
N LEU A 126 -0.07 -5.97 -22.27
CA LEU A 126 1.09 -6.51 -21.57
C LEU A 126 1.32 -5.80 -20.23
N ALA A 127 1.22 -4.48 -20.17
CA ALA A 127 1.38 -3.69 -18.95
C ALA A 127 0.28 -3.99 -17.94
N LEU A 128 -0.98 -4.11 -18.38
CA LEU A 128 -2.09 -4.57 -17.55
C LEU A 128 -1.86 -5.98 -17.01
N ARG A 129 -1.40 -6.90 -17.87
CA ARG A 129 -1.15 -8.28 -17.50
C ARG A 129 0.04 -8.42 -16.55
N ILE A 130 1.13 -7.69 -16.79
CA ILE A 130 2.30 -7.61 -15.89
C ILE A 130 1.89 -6.95 -14.58
N GLY A 131 1.12 -5.86 -14.59
CA GLY A 131 0.66 -5.18 -13.39
C GLY A 131 -0.22 -6.08 -12.51
N ILE A 132 -1.14 -6.84 -13.12
CA ILE A 132 -1.98 -7.82 -12.41
C ILE A 132 -1.13 -8.99 -11.88
N ILE A 133 -0.24 -9.55 -12.71
CA ILE A 133 0.66 -10.64 -12.28
C ILE A 133 1.57 -10.15 -11.15
N ALA A 134 2.07 -8.93 -11.22
CA ALA A 134 2.93 -8.37 -10.20
C ALA A 134 2.15 -8.05 -8.92
N ALA A 135 0.91 -7.58 -9.00
CA ALA A 135 0.01 -7.44 -7.86
C ALA A 135 -0.30 -8.78 -7.20
N ILE A 136 -0.59 -9.82 -7.99
CA ILE A 136 -0.81 -11.20 -7.50
C ILE A 136 0.47 -11.76 -6.88
N ALA A 137 1.62 -11.66 -7.56
CA ALA A 137 2.91 -12.11 -7.06
C ALA A 137 3.30 -11.38 -5.77
N THR A 138 2.97 -10.10 -5.67
CA THR A 138 3.20 -9.29 -4.48
C THR A 138 2.27 -9.66 -3.33
N ALA A 139 1.02 -10.01 -3.60
CA ALA A 139 0.08 -10.54 -2.60
C ALA A 139 0.47 -11.94 -2.13
N ILE A 140 1.01 -12.79 -3.02
CA ILE A 140 1.55 -14.11 -2.70
C ILE A 140 2.83 -13.97 -1.88
N ALA A 141 3.77 -13.12 -2.32
CA ALA A 141 5.00 -12.83 -1.57
C ALA A 141 4.71 -12.23 -0.20
N GLY A 142 3.70 -11.35 -0.09
CA GLY A 142 3.24 -10.85 1.20
C GLY A 142 2.68 -11.97 2.09
N SER A 143 1.93 -12.91 1.52
CA SER A 143 1.40 -14.07 2.25
C SER A 143 2.47 -15.09 2.64
N SER A 144 3.49 -15.32 1.81
CA SER A 144 4.60 -16.22 2.14
C SER A 144 5.51 -15.59 3.18
N GLU A 145 5.79 -14.28 3.09
CA GLU A 145 6.52 -13.54 4.13
C GLU A 145 5.79 -13.56 5.48
N ILE A 146 4.45 -13.67 5.53
CA ILE A 146 3.72 -13.90 6.80
C ILE A 146 4.07 -15.27 7.38
N GLY A 147 4.07 -16.33 6.55
CA GLY A 147 4.37 -17.68 6.99
C GLY A 147 5.82 -17.83 7.43
N ASP A 148 6.74 -17.29 6.63
CA ASP A 148 8.17 -17.39 6.88
C ASP A 148 8.59 -16.47 8.03
N ALA A 149 8.00 -15.27 8.21
CA ALA A 149 8.31 -14.41 9.37
C ALA A 149 7.76 -14.94 10.70
N LEU A 150 6.78 -15.85 10.68
CA LEU A 150 6.34 -16.57 11.88
C LEU A 150 7.35 -17.64 12.31
N ASP A 151 8.13 -18.17 11.37
CA ASP A 151 9.12 -19.25 11.61
C ASP A 151 10.56 -18.71 11.72
N ASP A 152 10.93 -17.67 10.95
CA ASP A 152 12.22 -16.98 10.95
C ASP A 152 12.07 -15.53 10.43
N PRO A 153 12.12 -14.51 11.30
CA PRO A 153 11.86 -13.13 10.89
C PRO A 153 13.05 -12.45 10.19
N SER A 154 14.15 -13.19 9.95
CA SER A 154 15.32 -12.74 9.19
C SER A 154 15.26 -13.06 7.70
N GLN A 155 14.26 -13.84 7.23
CA GLN A 155 14.14 -14.30 5.84
C GLN A 155 13.10 -13.52 4.99
N MET A 156 13.08 -12.19 5.10
CA MET A 156 12.41 -11.37 4.07
C MET A 156 13.29 -11.31 2.81
N ASP A 157 13.03 -12.19 1.85
CA ASP A 157 13.77 -12.29 0.58
C ASP A 157 13.90 -10.94 -0.16
N ASP A 158 15.13 -10.47 -0.38
CA ASP A 158 15.53 -9.26 -1.13
C ASP A 158 14.81 -9.11 -2.49
N VAL A 159 14.56 -10.26 -3.13
CA VAL A 159 14.00 -10.36 -4.48
C VAL A 159 12.53 -9.94 -4.51
N ASN A 160 11.78 -10.08 -3.41
CA ASN A 160 10.38 -9.68 -3.34
C ASN A 160 10.22 -8.18 -3.16
N LEU A 161 11.15 -7.52 -2.46
CA LEU A 161 11.14 -6.07 -2.28
C LEU A 161 11.50 -5.31 -3.55
N LEU A 162 12.54 -5.77 -4.26
CA LEU A 162 12.95 -5.18 -5.53
C LEU A 162 11.83 -5.27 -6.59
N ARG A 163 11.09 -6.39 -6.62
CA ARG A 163 9.91 -6.55 -7.47
C ARG A 163 8.83 -5.51 -7.16
N ARG A 164 8.59 -5.20 -5.88
CA ARG A 164 7.55 -4.25 -5.43
C ARG A 164 7.84 -2.82 -5.91
N ALA A 165 9.09 -2.37 -5.86
CA ALA A 165 9.48 -1.04 -6.37
C ALA A 165 9.30 -0.93 -7.89
N ILE A 166 9.61 -2.01 -8.63
CA ILE A 166 9.43 -2.06 -10.09
C ILE A 166 7.97 -1.90 -10.49
N VAL A 167 7.02 -2.49 -9.74
CA VAL A 167 5.57 -2.37 -10.05
C VAL A 167 5.13 -0.91 -10.03
N VAL A 168 5.56 -0.14 -9.03
CA VAL A 168 5.15 1.27 -8.91
C VAL A 168 5.76 2.11 -10.02
N ILE A 169 7.03 1.86 -10.38
CA ILE A 169 7.68 2.55 -11.51
C ILE A 169 6.96 2.25 -12.83
N VAL A 170 6.64 0.97 -13.06
CA VAL A 170 5.92 0.55 -14.27
C VAL A 170 4.53 1.19 -14.32
N ALA A 171 3.83 1.29 -13.19
CA ALA A 171 2.53 1.96 -13.12
C ALA A 171 2.62 3.44 -13.50
N VAL A 172 3.58 4.19 -12.93
CA VAL A 172 3.81 5.61 -13.26
C VAL A 172 4.10 5.79 -14.75
N LEU A 173 5.02 5.00 -15.30
CA LEU A 173 5.37 5.07 -16.72
C LEU A 173 4.17 4.72 -17.60
N ALA A 174 3.40 3.70 -17.23
CA ALA A 174 2.20 3.32 -17.95
C ALA A 174 1.15 4.43 -17.95
N THR A 175 0.91 5.10 -16.82
CA THR A 175 -0.02 6.25 -16.70
C THR A 175 0.41 7.43 -17.57
N ILE A 176 1.70 7.77 -17.61
CA ILE A 176 2.23 8.85 -18.45
C ILE A 176 2.07 8.48 -19.95
N LEU A 177 2.49 7.28 -20.33
CA LEU A 177 2.44 6.83 -21.73
C LEU A 177 1.01 6.74 -22.24
N THR A 178 0.07 6.21 -21.44
CA THR A 178 -1.33 6.13 -21.84
C THR A 178 -1.98 7.52 -21.94
N HIS A 179 -1.60 8.48 -21.09
CA HIS A 179 -2.08 9.85 -21.22
C HIS A 179 -1.60 10.52 -22.51
N ILE A 180 -0.32 10.38 -22.85
CA ILE A 180 0.26 10.95 -24.07
C ILE A 180 -0.34 10.29 -25.32
N GLN A 181 -0.49 8.96 -25.32
CA GLN A 181 -0.95 8.22 -26.50
C GLN A 181 -2.45 8.40 -26.76
N PHE A 182 -3.29 8.34 -25.71
CA PHE A 182 -4.75 8.30 -25.87
C PHE A 182 -5.46 9.59 -25.48
N LYS A 183 -4.72 10.65 -25.11
CA LYS A 183 -5.26 11.95 -24.66
C LYS A 183 -6.35 11.77 -23.59
N LEU A 184 -6.06 10.91 -22.60
CA LEU A 184 -6.97 10.59 -21.51
C LEU A 184 -7.37 11.84 -20.71
N ALA A 185 -8.52 11.79 -20.04
CA ALA A 185 -9.00 12.90 -19.24
C ALA A 185 -7.98 13.34 -18.17
N THR A 186 -7.50 14.58 -18.26
CA THR A 186 -6.43 15.12 -17.41
C THR A 186 -6.74 15.01 -15.93
N ARG A 187 -8.01 15.18 -15.53
CA ARG A 187 -8.44 15.06 -14.14
C ARG A 187 -8.16 13.67 -13.55
N GLY A 188 -8.48 12.61 -14.28
CA GLY A 188 -8.23 11.23 -13.84
C GLY A 188 -6.74 10.90 -13.85
N THR A 189 -6.00 11.38 -14.85
CA THR A 189 -4.55 11.20 -14.94
C THR A 189 -3.81 11.91 -13.80
N VAL A 190 -4.15 13.16 -13.49
CA VAL A 190 -3.51 13.89 -12.37
C VAL A 190 -3.79 13.19 -11.05
N TRP A 191 -5.01 12.71 -10.84
CA TRP A 191 -5.34 11.95 -9.63
C TRP A 191 -4.52 10.65 -9.52
N LEU A 192 -4.38 9.89 -10.62
CA LEU A 192 -3.56 8.68 -10.68
C LEU A 192 -2.09 8.99 -10.38
N LEU A 193 -1.52 10.01 -11.02
CA LEU A 193 -0.14 10.42 -10.80
C LEU A 193 0.11 10.86 -9.34
N CYS A 194 -0.84 11.56 -8.72
CA CYS A 194 -0.73 11.92 -7.30
C CYS A 194 -0.73 10.68 -6.39
N ALA A 195 -1.62 9.71 -6.65
CA ALA A 195 -1.68 8.48 -5.87
C ALA A 195 -0.43 7.61 -6.08
N GLU A 196 0.03 7.45 -7.32
CA GLU A 196 1.24 6.73 -7.69
C GLU A 196 2.49 7.38 -7.12
N ALA A 197 2.59 8.72 -7.13
CA ALA A 197 3.72 9.44 -6.53
C ALA A 197 3.81 9.18 -5.01
N CYS A 198 2.66 9.15 -4.30
CA CYS A 198 2.65 8.81 -2.88
C CYS A 198 3.15 7.38 -2.64
N LEU A 199 2.66 6.41 -3.42
CA LEU A 199 3.10 5.02 -3.32
C LEU A 199 4.56 4.82 -3.73
N PHE A 200 5.05 5.63 -4.67
CA PHE A 200 6.45 5.62 -5.09
C PHE A 200 7.38 6.06 -3.97
N VAL A 201 7.04 7.14 -3.26
CA VAL A 201 7.80 7.59 -2.08
C VAL A 201 7.89 6.47 -1.04
N VAL A 202 6.77 5.79 -0.76
CA VAL A 202 6.72 4.66 0.19
C VAL A 202 7.60 3.50 -0.30
N ALA A 203 7.52 3.14 -1.59
CA ALA A 203 8.33 2.06 -2.16
C ALA A 203 9.83 2.36 -2.10
N VAL A 204 10.25 3.59 -2.43
CA VAL A 204 11.65 4.03 -2.33
C VAL A 204 12.11 4.04 -0.88
N TYR A 205 11.28 4.51 0.06
CA TYR A 205 11.63 4.50 1.48
C TYR A 205 11.83 3.09 2.02
N LYS A 206 10.99 2.14 1.62
CA LYS A 206 11.16 0.72 2.00
C LYS A 206 12.42 0.11 1.40
N LEU A 207 12.71 0.41 0.13
CA LEU A 207 13.95 -0.02 -0.50
C LEU A 207 15.17 0.53 0.26
N ALA A 208 15.16 1.82 0.61
CA ALA A 208 16.24 2.44 1.36
C ALA A 208 16.43 1.88 2.78
N GLN A 209 15.33 1.51 3.46
CA GLN A 209 15.41 0.83 4.77
C GLN A 209 16.07 -0.54 4.67
N PHE A 210 15.73 -1.29 3.63
CA PHE A 210 16.25 -2.63 3.41
C PHE A 210 17.75 -2.63 3.10
N GLU A 211 18.19 -1.75 2.20
CA GLU A 211 19.61 -1.59 1.84
C GLU A 211 20.45 -1.04 3.01
N SER A 212 19.81 -0.45 4.03
CA SER A 212 20.53 0.15 5.15
C SER A 212 20.90 -0.86 6.24
N SER A 213 22.08 -1.48 6.11
CA SER A 213 22.64 -2.34 7.16
C SER A 213 23.15 -1.54 8.37
N ASP A 214 23.45 -0.25 8.21
CA ASP A 214 23.96 0.63 9.27
C ASP A 214 22.82 1.07 10.23
N PRO A 215 22.89 0.77 11.54
CA PRO A 215 21.92 1.21 12.55
C PRO A 215 21.75 2.74 12.65
N SER A 216 22.75 3.51 12.23
CA SER A 216 22.74 4.97 12.27
C SER A 216 22.19 5.63 10.99
N SER A 217 21.78 4.84 9.99
CA SER A 217 21.27 5.35 8.72
C SER A 217 20.01 6.21 8.92
N PRO A 218 19.89 7.37 8.24
CA PRO A 218 18.68 8.18 8.24
C PRO A 218 17.42 7.42 7.77
N ALA A 219 17.58 6.36 6.96
CA ALA A 219 16.46 5.53 6.51
C ALA A 219 15.81 4.75 7.67
N ARG A 220 16.57 4.42 8.71
CA ARG A 220 16.08 3.73 9.93
C ARG A 220 15.60 4.71 11.01
N SER A 221 15.53 6.00 10.71
CA SER A 221 15.03 7.01 11.65
C SER A 221 13.52 6.89 11.86
N ARG A 222 13.10 7.03 13.12
CA ARG A 222 11.68 7.13 13.51
C ARG A 222 10.94 8.24 12.78
N VAL A 223 11.61 9.37 12.57
CA VAL A 223 11.02 10.51 11.84
C VAL A 223 10.77 10.13 10.38
N ALA A 224 11.70 9.41 9.76
CA ALA A 224 11.54 8.93 8.40
C ALA A 224 10.37 7.95 8.29
N PHE A 225 10.16 7.08 9.28
CA PHE A 225 9.00 6.18 9.32
C PHE A 225 7.67 6.96 9.35
N TRP A 226 7.52 7.90 10.29
CA TRP A 226 6.26 8.63 10.43
C TRP A 226 5.94 9.53 9.23
N ILE A 227 6.97 10.09 8.60
CA ILE A 227 6.79 10.97 7.43
C ILE A 227 6.68 10.13 6.15
N LEU A 228 7.73 9.40 5.78
CA LEU A 228 7.84 8.75 4.46
C LEU A 228 6.95 7.52 4.32
N GLN A 229 6.76 6.74 5.39
CA GLN A 229 5.85 5.59 5.38
C GLN A 229 4.42 6.04 5.71
N MET A 230 4.19 6.47 6.96
CA MET A 230 2.83 6.62 7.48
C MET A 230 2.06 7.76 6.82
N THR A 231 2.69 8.91 6.58
CA THR A 231 2.00 10.07 6.02
C THR A 231 1.66 9.87 4.54
N PHE A 232 2.59 9.37 3.72
CA PHE A 232 2.32 9.15 2.30
C PHE A 232 1.33 8.01 2.04
N GLU A 233 1.33 6.95 2.85
CA GLU A 233 0.28 5.93 2.79
C GLU A 233 -1.09 6.49 3.17
N LEU A 234 -1.15 7.32 4.22
CA LEU A 234 -2.39 8.01 4.60
C LEU A 234 -2.89 8.91 3.46
N ILE A 235 -2.02 9.69 2.82
CA ILE A 235 -2.39 10.55 1.69
C ILE A 235 -2.92 9.69 0.53
N ALA A 236 -2.22 8.63 0.15
CA ALA A 236 -2.66 7.72 -0.91
C ALA A 236 -4.04 7.10 -0.60
N PHE A 237 -4.26 6.67 0.64
CA PHE A 237 -5.53 6.12 1.09
C PHE A 237 -6.65 7.17 1.08
N VAL A 238 -6.39 8.38 1.57
CA VAL A 238 -7.36 9.49 1.55
C VAL A 238 -7.70 9.87 0.11
N LEU A 239 -6.74 9.85 -0.82
CA LEU A 239 -7.01 10.06 -2.25
C LEU A 239 -8.01 9.04 -2.78
N ILE A 240 -7.84 7.75 -2.47
CA ILE A 240 -8.79 6.68 -2.84
C ILE A 240 -10.18 6.93 -2.24
N LEU A 241 -10.25 7.35 -0.97
CA LEU A 241 -11.52 7.68 -0.31
C LEU A 241 -12.14 9.01 -0.78
N SER A 242 -11.39 9.90 -1.44
CA SER A 242 -11.89 11.21 -1.83
C SER A 242 -12.78 11.18 -3.07
N ILE A 243 -12.65 10.17 -3.94
CA ILE A 243 -13.36 10.07 -5.21
C ILE A 243 -14.33 8.88 -5.27
N SER A 244 -15.49 9.03 -5.92
CA SER A 244 -16.35 7.88 -6.25
C SER A 244 -15.76 7.16 -7.47
N ILE A 245 -15.12 6.02 -7.21
CA ILE A 245 -14.40 5.24 -8.24
C ILE A 245 -15.30 4.93 -9.44
N PRO A 246 -16.56 4.45 -9.28
CA PRO A 246 -17.42 4.18 -10.42
C PRO A 246 -17.77 5.42 -11.26
N GLN A 247 -17.80 6.61 -10.64
CA GLN A 247 -18.13 7.86 -11.34
C GLN A 247 -16.91 8.47 -12.05
N TRP A 248 -15.74 8.38 -11.44
CA TRP A 248 -14.50 8.94 -11.99
C TRP A 248 -13.84 8.01 -13.01
N PHE A 249 -13.93 6.70 -12.77
CA PHE A 249 -13.36 5.65 -13.60
C PHE A 249 -14.43 4.60 -13.90
N PRO A 250 -15.36 4.89 -14.83
CA PRO A 250 -16.48 3.99 -15.14
C PRO A 250 -16.03 2.70 -15.83
N GLY A 251 -14.82 2.67 -16.41
CA GLY A 251 -14.31 1.54 -17.19
C GLY A 251 -15.17 1.25 -18.43
N GLY A 252 -15.11 0.01 -18.91
CA GLY A 252 -15.88 -0.43 -20.09
C GLY A 252 -17.41 -0.47 -19.90
N LYS A 253 -17.94 -0.14 -18.72
CA LYS A 253 -19.40 -0.10 -18.48
C LYS A 253 -20.12 0.95 -19.33
N LYS A 254 -19.41 2.02 -19.74
CA LYS A 254 -19.95 3.03 -20.65
C LYS A 254 -20.26 2.46 -22.03
N GLU A 255 -19.36 1.66 -22.60
CA GLU A 255 -19.58 0.98 -23.89
C GLU A 255 -20.74 -0.02 -23.83
N VAL A 256 -20.90 -0.76 -22.72
CA VAL A 256 -21.99 -1.74 -22.60
C VAL A 256 -23.36 -1.06 -22.47
N SER A 257 -23.47 0.02 -21.69
CA SER A 257 -24.71 0.82 -21.57
C SER A 257 -25.06 1.51 -22.89
N GLU A 258 -24.08 2.09 -23.61
CA GLU A 258 -24.33 2.71 -24.91
C GLU A 258 -24.67 1.69 -26.01
N LYS A 259 -24.13 0.46 -25.95
CA LYS A 259 -24.33 -0.57 -26.97
C LYS A 259 -25.56 -1.46 -26.74
N TYR A 260 -26.00 -1.62 -25.49
CA TYR A 260 -27.09 -2.54 -25.13
C TYR A 260 -28.22 -1.89 -24.32
N GLY A 261 -28.14 -0.60 -23.99
CA GLY A 261 -29.07 0.10 -23.11
C GLY A 261 -28.85 -0.28 -21.64
N ASP A 262 -29.27 0.60 -20.72
CA ASP A 262 -29.18 0.33 -19.28
C ASP A 262 -30.00 -0.93 -18.92
N VAL A 263 -29.29 -1.98 -18.49
CA VAL A 263 -29.88 -3.22 -17.94
C VAL A 263 -29.95 -3.12 -16.42
#